data_AF-A0A811PRR9-F1
#
_entry.id   AF-A0A811PRR9-F1
#
_cell.length_a   1.000
_cell.length_b   1.000
_cell.length_c   1.000
_cell.angle_alpha   90.00
_cell.angle_beta   90.00
_cell.angle_gamma   90.00
#
_symmetry.space_group_name_H-M   'P 1'
#
loop_
_entity.id
_entity.type
_entity.pdbx_description
1 polymer ?
#
loop_
_entity_poly.entity_id
_entity_poly.type
_entity_poly.pdbx_seq_one_letter_code
_entity_poly.pdbx_strand_id
1 'polypeptide(L)'
;MAPQSSCRGREDQTLASSAAASPSPRPPALAPAPALETTTVADLTDLVLHAILVRLAPADLLRAALACHRWRRAAVRALPRVPPLLGYFFHPKGPSQPPPMPTSDKTHHPAVFVPLDAASPRISLDVTPGAASSLSPSRTCVIGVAVLARAHPSRLTFDAVCLTVDGARPRAWVASVRDGTCASWRALPRAEGVVVDFDPWWFESRCVHAAGNIYWHICNSSRVLQLDPRTLEFSFMPVPAALGDGFNKYRVGETPEDGRLCMASIVDEERLQIWVRGGEPRWSDRGWWMEREICMTKVLDTVPGLPKDRMMRMLCTWLSDMDYARTGKVFITTWGYGRYSFHLETGKLERLVMKDGKEHGVPIYAYTLAWPPEFLAAPTNCSTFW
;
A
#
# COMPACT_ATOMS: atom_id res chain seq x y z
N MET A 1 -21.57 69.07 -20.24
CA MET A 1 -22.92 69.60 -20.51
C MET A 1 -23.35 69.12 -21.89
N ALA A 2 -24.42 68.31 -21.96
CA ALA A 2 -25.07 67.88 -23.21
C ALA A 2 -25.77 69.07 -23.90
N PRO A 3 -26.20 68.99 -25.19
CA PRO A 3 -27.38 68.21 -25.65
C PRO A 3 -27.16 67.48 -27.01
N GLN A 4 -27.73 66.29 -27.25
CA GLN A 4 -29.04 65.90 -27.82
C GLN A 4 -29.33 66.15 -29.33
N SER A 5 -29.48 65.01 -30.03
CA SER A 5 -30.57 64.60 -30.94
C SER A 5 -30.64 65.00 -32.43
N SER A 6 -30.97 63.98 -33.23
CA SER A 6 -31.95 63.93 -34.35
C SER A 6 -31.48 63.91 -35.82
N CYS A 7 -31.60 62.71 -36.41
CA CYS A 7 -32.22 62.28 -37.67
C CYS A 7 -32.02 63.01 -39.03
N ARG A 8 -31.58 62.24 -40.04
CA ARG A 8 -31.90 62.24 -41.49
C ARG A 8 -31.26 60.96 -42.09
N GLY A 9 -31.81 60.11 -42.96
CA GLY A 9 -32.99 60.17 -43.83
C GLY A 9 -32.60 60.44 -45.29
N ARG A 10 -32.55 59.39 -46.16
CA ARG A 10 -32.94 59.33 -47.60
C ARG A 10 -32.32 58.11 -48.31
N GLU A 11 -33.13 57.18 -48.85
CA GLU A 11 -33.75 57.15 -50.22
C GLU A 11 -32.70 56.92 -51.30
N ASP A 12 -32.89 56.19 -52.41
CA ASP A 12 -33.92 55.32 -52.99
C ASP A 12 -33.26 54.81 -54.29
N GLN A 13 -33.70 53.69 -54.86
CA GLN A 13 -34.13 53.60 -56.27
C GLN A 13 -34.32 52.16 -56.75
N THR A 14 -35.21 52.07 -57.74
CA THR A 14 -36.14 50.98 -58.00
C THR A 14 -36.00 50.50 -59.46
N LEU A 15 -36.57 49.32 -59.75
CA LEU A 15 -37.04 48.76 -61.04
C LEU A 15 -35.99 47.98 -61.86
N ALA A 16 -36.28 46.87 -62.55
CA ALA A 16 -37.43 45.96 -62.79
C ALA A 16 -36.81 44.66 -63.42
N SER A 17 -37.40 43.47 -63.48
CA SER A 17 -38.54 43.07 -64.33
C SER A 17 -38.67 41.52 -64.35
N SER A 18 -39.91 41.02 -64.29
CA SER A 18 -40.54 39.85 -64.93
C SER A 18 -39.74 38.59 -65.37
N ALA A 19 -40.19 37.38 -64.93
CA ALA A 19 -40.81 36.34 -65.78
C ALA A 19 -40.98 34.99 -65.05
N ALA A 20 -42.09 34.30 -65.32
CA ALA A 20 -42.53 33.04 -64.70
C ALA A 20 -42.01 31.78 -65.41
N ALA A 21 -41.85 30.67 -64.66
CA ALA A 21 -41.71 29.31 -65.22
C ALA A 21 -42.36 28.26 -64.29
N SER A 22 -43.10 27.33 -64.91
CA SER A 22 -43.92 26.24 -64.33
C SER A 22 -43.09 25.03 -63.81
N PRO A 23 -43.67 24.10 -63.02
CA PRO A 23 -42.91 23.15 -62.19
C PRO A 23 -42.59 21.81 -62.89
N SER A 24 -41.47 21.19 -62.50
CA SER A 24 -41.04 19.86 -62.96
C SER A 24 -41.49 18.72 -62.00
N PRO A 25 -41.67 17.47 -62.47
CA PRO A 25 -42.18 16.36 -61.65
C PRO A 25 -41.09 15.73 -60.75
N ARG A 26 -41.52 15.20 -59.60
CA ARG A 26 -40.68 14.64 -58.53
C ARG A 26 -40.25 13.19 -58.83
N PRO A 27 -38.97 12.79 -58.61
CA PRO A 27 -38.51 11.42 -58.89
C PRO A 27 -38.94 10.39 -57.83
N PRO A 28 -38.94 9.08 -58.14
CA PRO A 28 -39.43 8.01 -57.26
C PRO A 28 -38.51 7.78 -56.05
N ALA A 29 -39.09 7.47 -54.89
CA ALA A 29 -38.37 7.21 -53.65
C ALA A 29 -37.51 5.93 -53.74
N LEU A 30 -36.23 6.06 -53.40
CA LEU A 30 -35.29 4.95 -53.25
C LEU A 30 -35.73 4.05 -52.07
N ALA A 31 -35.72 2.72 -52.26
CA ALA A 31 -35.97 1.77 -51.18
C ALA A 31 -34.88 1.87 -50.08
N PRO A 32 -35.20 1.63 -48.79
CA PRO A 32 -34.22 1.72 -47.72
C PRO A 32 -33.15 0.62 -47.86
N ALA A 33 -31.89 0.97 -47.67
CA ALA A 33 -30.78 0.02 -47.56
C ALA A 33 -30.97 -0.91 -46.35
N PRO A 34 -30.48 -2.17 -46.40
CA PRO A 34 -30.61 -3.10 -45.28
C PRO A 34 -29.90 -2.54 -44.04
N ALA A 35 -30.58 -2.57 -42.90
CA ALA A 35 -30.01 -2.14 -41.62
C ALA A 35 -28.79 -3.01 -41.30
N LEU A 36 -27.63 -2.37 -41.08
CA LEU A 36 -26.49 -3.05 -40.46
C LEU A 36 -26.95 -3.58 -39.10
N GLU A 37 -26.88 -4.90 -38.91
CA GLU A 37 -27.06 -5.50 -37.59
C GLU A 37 -25.96 -4.95 -36.67
N THR A 38 -26.37 -4.11 -35.73
CA THR A 38 -25.48 -3.53 -34.73
C THR A 38 -25.24 -4.60 -33.67
N THR A 39 -24.08 -5.25 -33.72
CA THR A 39 -23.67 -6.17 -32.65
C THR A 39 -23.52 -5.37 -31.37
N THR A 40 -24.35 -5.71 -30.39
CA THR A 40 -24.36 -5.05 -29.09
C THR A 40 -23.42 -5.79 -28.14
N VAL A 41 -22.99 -5.12 -27.07
CA VAL A 41 -22.16 -5.74 -26.05
C VAL A 41 -22.85 -6.93 -25.37
N ALA A 42 -24.19 -7.03 -25.48
CA ALA A 42 -24.95 -8.18 -25.00
C ALA A 42 -24.69 -9.47 -25.81
N ASP A 43 -24.22 -9.34 -27.06
CA ASP A 43 -23.98 -10.47 -27.97
C ASP A 43 -22.61 -11.13 -27.76
N LEU A 44 -21.75 -10.54 -26.93
CA LEU A 44 -20.46 -11.12 -26.57
C LEU A 44 -20.64 -12.42 -25.78
N THR A 45 -19.84 -13.45 -26.07
CA THR A 45 -19.82 -14.68 -25.27
C THR A 45 -19.13 -14.45 -23.93
N ASP A 46 -19.45 -15.27 -22.92
CA ASP A 46 -18.84 -15.15 -21.58
C ASP A 46 -17.31 -15.35 -21.60
N LEU A 47 -16.78 -16.12 -22.56
CA LEU A 47 -15.34 -16.30 -22.77
C LEU A 47 -14.67 -15.02 -23.27
N VAL A 48 -15.27 -14.36 -24.27
CA VAL A 48 -14.76 -13.09 -24.81
C VAL A 48 -14.88 -11.99 -23.75
N LEU A 49 -16.01 -11.94 -23.05
CA LEU A 49 -16.23 -11.02 -21.94
C LEU A 49 -15.18 -11.19 -20.84
N HIS A 50 -14.90 -12.42 -20.41
CA HIS A 50 -13.86 -12.69 -19.43
C HIS A 50 -12.46 -12.27 -19.93
N ALA A 51 -12.11 -12.56 -21.18
CA ALA A 51 -10.83 -12.17 -21.78
C ALA A 51 -10.65 -10.64 -21.85
N ILE A 52 -11.74 -9.89 -22.04
CA ILE A 52 -11.72 -8.41 -21.97
C ILE A 52 -11.53 -7.97 -20.51
N LEU A 53 -12.33 -8.50 -19.59
CA LEU A 53 -12.34 -8.08 -18.19
C LEU A 53 -10.99 -8.32 -17.48
N VAL A 54 -10.28 -9.42 -17.78
CA VAL A 54 -8.94 -9.70 -17.20
C VAL A 54 -7.89 -8.66 -17.60
N ARG A 55 -8.13 -7.90 -18.69
CA ARG A 55 -7.22 -6.85 -19.18
C ARG A 55 -7.56 -5.45 -18.64
N LEU A 56 -8.68 -5.31 -17.93
CA LEU A 56 -9.11 -4.03 -17.38
C LEU A 56 -8.38 -3.70 -16.07
N ALA A 57 -8.25 -2.41 -15.78
CA ALA A 57 -7.84 -1.97 -14.46
C ALA A 57 -8.86 -2.42 -13.40
N PRO A 58 -8.46 -2.63 -12.13
CA PRO A 58 -9.37 -3.03 -11.07
C PRO A 58 -10.59 -2.10 -10.95
N ALA A 59 -10.42 -0.78 -11.11
CA ALA A 59 -11.52 0.18 -11.06
C ALA A 59 -12.57 -0.06 -12.16
N ASP A 60 -12.15 -0.40 -13.38
CA ASP A 60 -13.06 -0.66 -14.50
C ASP A 60 -13.74 -2.02 -14.37
N LEU A 61 -13.05 -3.00 -13.81
CA LEU A 61 -13.63 -4.30 -13.47
C LEU A 61 -14.72 -4.16 -12.39
N LEU A 62 -14.55 -3.25 -11.43
CA LEU A 62 -15.58 -2.93 -10.43
C LEU A 62 -16.77 -2.17 -11.03
N ARG A 63 -16.53 -1.20 -11.93
CA ARG A 63 -17.61 -0.53 -12.68
C ARG A 63 -18.40 -1.53 -13.53
N ALA A 64 -17.70 -2.43 -14.21
CA ALA A 64 -18.30 -3.54 -14.94
C ALA A 64 -19.15 -4.42 -14.02
N ALA A 65 -18.64 -4.80 -12.86
CA ALA A 65 -19.38 -5.62 -11.91
C ALA A 65 -20.68 -4.96 -11.39
N LEU A 66 -20.73 -3.62 -11.37
CA LEU A 66 -21.91 -2.84 -10.97
C LEU A 66 -22.92 -2.63 -12.11
N ALA A 67 -22.58 -2.95 -13.36
CA ALA A 67 -23.46 -2.69 -14.50
C ALA A 67 -24.70 -3.59 -14.51
N CYS A 68 -24.54 -4.91 -14.39
CA CYS A 68 -25.66 -5.85 -14.21
C CYS A 68 -25.19 -7.22 -13.68
N HIS A 69 -26.13 -8.12 -13.34
CA HIS A 69 -25.83 -9.46 -12.80
C HIS A 69 -24.92 -10.32 -13.69
N ARG A 70 -25.03 -10.19 -15.01
CA ARG A 70 -24.17 -10.93 -15.95
C ARG A 70 -22.73 -10.47 -15.83
N TRP A 71 -22.52 -9.14 -15.85
CA TRP A 71 -21.19 -8.55 -15.71
C TRP A 71 -20.61 -8.75 -14.31
N ARG A 72 -21.44 -8.73 -13.26
CA ARG A 72 -20.99 -9.09 -11.89
C ARG A 72 -20.40 -10.49 -11.85
N ARG A 73 -21.10 -11.48 -12.42
CA ARG A 73 -20.61 -12.88 -12.49
C ARG A 73 -19.32 -13.00 -13.31
N ALA A 74 -19.24 -12.33 -14.45
CA ALA A 74 -18.06 -12.34 -15.30
C ALA A 74 -16.85 -11.63 -14.65
N ALA A 75 -17.09 -10.49 -14.00
CA ALA A 75 -16.09 -9.70 -13.30
C ALA A 75 -15.54 -10.47 -12.09
N VAL A 76 -16.39 -11.13 -11.28
CA VAL A 76 -15.96 -11.97 -10.16
C VAL A 76 -14.99 -13.06 -10.60
N ARG A 77 -15.22 -13.68 -11.76
CA ARG A 77 -14.30 -14.68 -12.33
C ARG A 77 -12.99 -14.08 -12.81
N ALA A 78 -12.99 -12.81 -13.22
CA ALA A 78 -11.83 -12.08 -13.70
C ALA A 78 -11.05 -11.35 -12.58
N LEU A 79 -11.53 -11.39 -11.33
CA LEU A 79 -10.85 -10.78 -10.19
C LEU A 79 -9.44 -11.39 -10.02
N PRO A 80 -8.34 -10.60 -10.01
CA PRO A 80 -7.05 -11.08 -9.53
C PRO A 80 -7.18 -11.72 -8.14
N ARG A 81 -6.38 -12.74 -7.80
CA ARG A 81 -6.43 -13.37 -6.46
C ARG A 81 -5.71 -12.55 -5.40
N VAL A 82 -4.75 -11.72 -5.82
CA VAL A 82 -3.94 -10.87 -4.95
C VAL A 82 -4.49 -9.44 -5.00
N PRO A 83 -4.67 -8.77 -3.85
CA PRO A 83 -5.03 -7.36 -3.80
C PRO A 83 -4.12 -6.48 -4.69
N PRO A 84 -4.65 -5.76 -5.69
CA PRO A 84 -3.85 -4.88 -6.55
C PRO A 84 -3.05 -3.86 -5.74
N LEU A 85 -1.74 -3.75 -5.94
CA LEU A 85 -0.89 -2.73 -5.32
C LEU A 85 -1.07 -1.39 -6.04
N LEU A 86 -1.34 -0.31 -5.32
CA LEU A 86 -1.54 1.04 -5.88
C LEU A 86 -0.39 2.00 -5.56
N GLY A 87 0.42 1.73 -4.53
CA GLY A 87 1.57 2.57 -4.20
C GLY A 87 2.24 2.22 -2.89
N TYR A 88 3.25 3.01 -2.53
CA TYR A 88 3.99 2.86 -1.30
C TYR A 88 4.05 4.17 -0.52
N PHE A 89 3.97 4.09 0.81
CA PHE A 89 4.35 5.20 1.68
C PHE A 89 5.85 5.13 2.01
N PHE A 90 6.48 6.29 2.12
CA PHE A 90 7.88 6.47 2.46
C PHE A 90 8.02 7.55 3.52
N HIS A 91 8.85 7.32 4.54
CA HIS A 91 9.41 8.39 5.35
C HIS A 91 10.72 8.77 4.66
N PRO A 92 10.83 9.98 4.09
CA PRO A 92 12.10 10.44 3.53
C PRO A 92 13.19 10.29 4.60
N LYS A 93 14.34 9.75 4.20
CA LYS A 93 15.55 9.72 5.01
C LYS A 93 16.68 10.28 4.18
N GLY A 94 17.57 11.03 4.82
CA GLY A 94 18.84 11.42 4.21
C GLY A 94 19.66 10.20 3.78
N PRO A 95 20.56 10.35 2.81
CA PRO A 95 21.44 9.26 2.37
C PRO A 95 22.29 8.76 3.54
N SER A 96 22.35 7.44 3.74
CA SER A 96 23.19 6.82 4.77
C SER A 96 24.66 6.88 4.36
N GLN A 97 25.52 7.48 5.19
CA GLN A 97 26.97 7.45 4.98
C GLN A 97 27.57 6.10 5.45
N PRO A 98 28.69 5.66 4.84
CA PRO A 98 29.46 4.52 5.34
C PRO A 98 30.05 4.82 6.74
N PRO A 99 30.50 3.79 7.49
CA PRO A 99 31.07 3.94 8.83
C PRO A 99 32.22 4.97 8.90
N PRO A 100 32.50 5.60 10.07
CA PRO A 100 31.92 5.32 11.39
C PRO A 100 30.57 6.04 11.62
N MET A 101 29.76 5.47 12.53
CA MET A 101 28.32 5.74 12.72
C MET A 101 27.90 7.19 12.34
N PRO A 102 27.12 7.39 11.27
CA PRO A 102 26.46 8.67 11.11
C PRO A 102 25.54 8.90 12.31
N THR A 103 25.51 10.12 12.83
CA THR A 103 24.37 10.59 13.63
C THR A 103 23.14 10.32 12.79
N SER A 104 22.37 9.30 13.16
CA SER A 104 21.17 8.94 12.43
C SER A 104 20.24 10.12 12.50
N ASP A 105 20.26 10.92 11.44
CA ASP A 105 19.35 12.03 11.25
C ASP A 105 17.95 11.43 11.10
N LYS A 106 17.21 11.46 12.20
CA LYS A 106 15.79 11.12 12.26
C LYS A 106 14.98 12.40 12.32
N THR A 107 15.35 13.44 11.58
CA THR A 107 14.39 14.48 11.22
C THR A 107 13.17 13.78 10.61
N HIS A 108 12.03 13.98 11.27
CA HIS A 108 10.79 13.33 10.87
C HIS A 108 10.24 14.10 9.67
N HIS A 109 10.62 13.64 8.47
CA HIS A 109 9.97 14.09 7.27
C HIS A 109 8.56 13.48 7.17
N PRO A 110 7.56 14.24 6.67
CA PRO A 110 6.21 13.73 6.49
C PRO A 110 6.23 12.45 5.63
N ALA A 111 5.37 11.49 5.98
CA ALA A 111 5.21 10.29 5.17
C ALA A 111 4.66 10.65 3.78
N VAL A 112 5.40 10.30 2.73
CA VAL A 112 5.08 10.55 1.33
C VAL A 112 4.54 9.29 0.67
N PHE A 113 3.34 9.36 0.13
CA PHE A 113 2.78 8.35 -0.76
C PHE A 113 3.32 8.52 -2.18
N VAL A 114 3.92 7.45 -2.70
CA VAL A 114 4.39 7.34 -4.08
C VAL A 114 3.57 6.25 -4.77
N PRO A 115 2.67 6.61 -5.70
CA PRO A 115 1.88 5.64 -6.43
C PRO A 115 2.67 4.84 -7.45
N LEU A 116 2.16 3.68 -7.85
CA LEU A 116 2.74 2.84 -8.89
C LEU A 116 2.46 3.34 -10.32
N ASP A 117 1.36 4.08 -10.52
CA ASP A 117 0.99 4.66 -11.81
C ASP A 117 0.89 6.19 -11.73
N ALA A 118 1.02 6.85 -12.88
CA ALA A 118 0.90 8.31 -13.00
C ALA A 118 -0.54 8.81 -12.84
N ALA A 119 -1.53 7.91 -12.71
CA ALA A 119 -2.94 8.22 -12.55
C ALA A 119 -3.31 8.57 -11.11
N SER A 120 -2.42 8.30 -10.15
CA SER A 120 -2.64 8.56 -8.75
C SER A 120 -1.82 9.80 -8.30
N PRO A 121 -2.40 10.73 -7.53
CA PRO A 121 -1.67 11.91 -7.07
C PRO A 121 -0.56 11.53 -6.07
N ARG A 122 0.62 12.15 -6.20
CA ARG A 122 1.62 12.15 -5.12
C ARG A 122 1.02 12.84 -3.91
N ILE A 123 1.02 12.18 -2.75
CA ILE A 123 0.44 12.75 -1.53
C ILE A 123 1.51 12.84 -0.47
N SER A 124 1.70 14.04 0.07
CA SER A 124 2.34 14.21 1.36
C SER A 124 1.25 14.12 2.41
N LEU A 125 1.32 13.13 3.31
CA LEU A 125 0.56 13.25 4.54
C LEU A 125 1.30 14.29 5.36
N ASP A 126 0.71 15.46 5.56
CA ASP A 126 1.17 16.36 6.62
C ASP A 126 0.87 15.65 7.95
N VAL A 127 1.84 14.84 8.36
CA VAL A 127 1.87 14.15 9.65
C VAL A 127 2.16 15.14 10.76
N THR A 128 2.40 16.42 10.45
CA THR A 128 2.39 17.49 11.45
C THR A 128 1.02 17.46 12.11
N PRO A 129 0.89 16.94 13.34
CA PRO A 129 -0.35 17.09 14.05
C PRO A 129 -0.42 18.60 14.25
N GLY A 130 -1.33 19.30 13.56
CA GLY A 130 -1.55 20.73 13.80
C GLY A 130 -1.97 21.03 15.25
N ALA A 131 -2.23 19.98 16.05
CA ALA A 131 -2.39 20.01 17.49
C ALA A 131 -1.06 19.82 18.27
N ALA A 132 0.02 19.29 17.69
CA ALA A 132 1.32 19.14 18.34
C ALA A 132 2.07 20.47 18.49
N SER A 133 1.72 21.50 17.70
CA SER A 133 2.16 22.88 17.95
C SER A 133 1.48 23.52 19.17
N SER A 134 0.39 22.92 19.69
CA SER A 134 -0.27 23.33 20.95
C SER A 134 0.09 22.44 22.15
N LEU A 135 0.86 21.37 21.93
CA LEU A 135 1.28 20.45 22.98
C LEU A 135 2.73 20.74 23.35
N SER A 136 3.02 20.76 24.66
CA SER A 136 4.37 21.03 25.15
C SER A 136 5.40 20.16 24.42
N PRO A 137 6.42 20.76 23.77
CA PRO A 137 7.39 20.06 22.91
C PRO A 137 8.31 19.07 23.65
N SER A 138 8.04 18.74 24.92
CA SER A 138 8.98 18.03 25.80
C SER A 138 8.68 16.54 26.05
N ARG A 139 7.51 15.98 25.65
CA ARG A 139 7.13 14.59 26.05
C ARG A 139 6.38 13.74 25.03
N THR A 140 6.07 14.23 23.84
CA THR A 140 5.38 13.45 22.80
C THR A 140 6.33 13.14 21.65
N CYS A 141 6.52 11.86 21.36
CA CYS A 141 7.34 11.39 20.23
C CYS A 141 6.45 10.77 19.15
N VAL A 142 6.58 11.22 17.90
CA VAL A 142 5.92 10.58 16.75
C VAL A 142 6.76 9.39 16.31
N ILE A 143 6.14 8.22 16.16
CA ILE A 143 6.86 6.99 15.82
C ILE A 143 6.74 6.65 14.34
N GLY A 144 5.53 6.74 13.79
CA GLY A 144 5.26 6.43 12.39
C GLY A 144 3.77 6.38 12.07
N VAL A 145 3.46 6.31 10.78
CA VAL A 145 2.10 6.31 10.24
C VAL A 145 1.83 5.02 9.47
N ALA A 146 0.63 4.49 9.61
CA ALA A 146 0.11 3.34 8.88
C ALA A 146 -1.29 3.65 8.28
N VAL A 147 -1.74 2.83 7.34
CA VAL A 147 -3.06 2.98 6.70
C VAL A 147 -4.02 1.96 7.31
N LEU A 148 -5.06 2.41 8.01
CA LEU A 148 -6.04 1.54 8.69
C LEU A 148 -6.99 0.83 7.73
N ALA A 149 -7.68 1.61 6.91
CA ALA A 149 -8.77 1.14 6.06
C ALA A 149 -8.76 1.90 4.75
N ARG A 150 -9.27 1.27 3.68
CA ARG A 150 -9.35 1.87 2.36
C ARG A 150 -10.81 1.96 1.93
N ALA A 151 -11.16 3.06 1.31
CA ALA A 151 -12.48 3.29 0.75
C ALA A 151 -12.38 3.73 -0.72
N HIS A 152 -13.43 3.38 -1.46
CA HIS A 152 -13.78 3.81 -2.80
C HIS A 152 -12.91 3.31 -3.99
N PRO A 153 -13.49 2.56 -4.94
CA PRO A 153 -12.74 2.00 -6.08
C PRO A 153 -12.34 3.00 -7.16
N SER A 154 -12.82 4.25 -7.08
CA SER A 154 -12.55 5.29 -8.06
C SER A 154 -11.99 6.59 -7.48
N ARG A 155 -11.68 6.61 -6.17
CA ARG A 155 -11.15 7.77 -5.46
C ARG A 155 -10.13 7.30 -4.46
N LEU A 156 -9.11 8.10 -4.19
CA LEU A 156 -8.13 7.73 -3.19
C LEU A 156 -8.67 8.15 -1.82
N THR A 157 -9.42 7.24 -1.19
CA THR A 157 -9.91 7.45 0.17
C THR A 157 -9.41 6.36 1.11
N PHE A 158 -8.88 6.74 2.26
CA PHE A 158 -8.40 5.81 3.26
C PHE A 158 -8.37 6.47 4.63
N ASP A 159 -8.43 5.67 5.69
CA ASP A 159 -8.12 6.11 7.03
C ASP A 159 -6.66 5.81 7.34
N ALA A 160 -5.98 6.78 7.96
CA ALA A 160 -4.61 6.65 8.44
C ALA A 160 -4.58 6.65 9.96
N VAL A 161 -3.59 5.96 10.52
CA VAL A 161 -3.25 6.01 11.94
C VAL A 161 -1.81 6.49 12.11
N CYS A 162 -1.59 7.44 12.99
CA CYS A 162 -0.28 7.86 13.46
C CYS A 162 -0.08 7.38 14.89
N LEU A 163 1.03 6.71 15.14
CA LEU A 163 1.46 6.30 16.47
C LEU A 163 2.32 7.40 17.09
N THR A 164 1.92 7.88 18.27
CA THR A 164 2.77 8.67 19.15
C THR A 164 3.01 7.96 20.47
N VAL A 165 4.09 8.32 21.17
CA VAL A 165 4.32 7.98 22.57
C VAL A 165 4.20 9.27 23.36
N ASP A 166 3.14 9.38 24.17
CA ASP A 166 2.89 10.52 25.04
C ASP A 166 3.35 10.16 26.47
N GLY A 167 4.50 10.68 26.88
CA GLY A 167 5.18 10.23 28.10
C GLY A 167 5.71 8.80 27.92
N ALA A 168 5.07 7.82 28.56
CA ALA A 168 5.41 6.40 28.44
C ALA A 168 4.29 5.57 27.79
N ARG A 169 3.26 6.20 27.24
CA ARG A 169 2.06 5.49 26.75
C ARG A 169 1.88 5.72 25.25
N PRO A 170 1.72 4.66 24.45
CA PRO A 170 1.31 4.76 23.07
C PRO A 170 -0.05 5.48 22.95
N ARG A 171 -0.21 6.22 21.86
CA ARG A 171 -1.45 6.89 21.49
C ARG A 171 -1.62 6.84 19.99
N ALA A 172 -2.81 6.47 19.56
CA ALA A 172 -3.21 6.49 18.16
C ALA A 172 -3.87 7.82 17.83
N TRP A 173 -3.52 8.36 16.67
CA TRP A 173 -4.19 9.49 16.05
C TRP A 173 -4.76 9.00 14.73
N VAL A 174 -6.01 9.30 14.45
CA VAL A 174 -6.67 8.86 13.22
C VAL A 174 -7.07 10.03 12.36
N ALA A 175 -6.91 9.88 11.05
CA ALA A 175 -7.34 10.87 10.08
C ALA A 175 -7.93 10.16 8.86
N SER A 176 -9.04 10.67 8.35
CA SER A 176 -9.58 10.25 7.06
C SER A 176 -8.95 11.09 5.96
N VAL A 177 -8.41 10.43 4.95
CA VAL A 177 -7.81 11.05 3.77
C VAL A 177 -8.74 10.85 2.60
N ARG A 178 -9.04 11.93 1.86
CA ARG A 178 -9.87 11.88 0.66
C ARG A 178 -9.24 12.72 -0.45
N ASP A 179 -8.92 12.06 -1.57
CA ASP A 179 -8.35 12.69 -2.77
C ASP A 179 -7.12 13.57 -2.44
N GLY A 180 -6.26 13.07 -1.54
CA GLY A 180 -5.05 13.77 -1.08
C GLY A 180 -5.27 14.82 -0.01
N THR A 181 -6.53 15.15 0.33
CA THR A 181 -6.85 16.04 1.45
C THR A 181 -6.98 15.23 2.73
N CYS A 182 -6.14 15.55 3.72
CA CYS A 182 -6.22 14.95 5.05
C CYS A 182 -7.20 15.73 5.92
N ALA A 183 -8.19 15.05 6.52
CA ALA A 183 -8.98 15.64 7.59
C ALA A 183 -8.10 15.91 8.82
N SER A 184 -8.61 16.74 9.75
CA SER A 184 -7.91 16.98 11.02
C SER A 184 -7.67 15.67 11.76
N TRP A 185 -6.43 15.45 12.22
CA TRP A 185 -6.08 14.31 13.06
C TRP A 185 -6.89 14.33 14.37
N ARG A 186 -7.58 13.23 14.66
CA ARG A 186 -8.30 13.00 15.91
C ARG A 186 -7.47 12.11 16.83
N ALA A 187 -7.17 12.62 18.02
CA ALA A 187 -6.41 11.90 19.02
C ALA A 187 -7.31 10.92 19.79
N LEU A 188 -6.89 9.66 19.92
CA LEU A 188 -7.56 8.68 20.79
C LEU A 188 -7.02 8.74 22.22
N PRO A 189 -7.66 8.10 23.21
CA PRO A 189 -7.08 7.94 24.54
C PRO A 189 -5.69 7.28 24.49
N ARG A 190 -4.86 7.56 25.50
CA ARG A 190 -3.58 6.86 25.67
C ARG A 190 -3.86 5.41 26.03
N ALA A 191 -3.04 4.49 25.53
CA ALA A 191 -3.16 3.08 25.86
C ALA A 191 -2.94 2.85 27.37
N GLU A 192 -3.91 2.25 28.05
CA GLU A 192 -3.84 1.98 29.49
C GLU A 192 -3.04 0.70 29.80
N GLY A 193 -3.15 -0.33 28.96
CA GLY A 193 -2.47 -1.61 29.14
C GLY A 193 -1.04 -1.69 28.57
N VAL A 194 -0.54 -0.61 27.95
CA VAL A 194 0.78 -0.61 27.28
C VAL A 194 1.66 0.51 27.82
N VAL A 195 2.86 0.14 28.26
CA VAL A 195 3.89 1.06 28.76
C VAL A 195 5.15 0.87 27.94
N VAL A 196 5.59 1.94 27.28
CA VAL A 196 6.89 2.05 26.63
C VAL A 196 7.90 2.42 27.70
N ASP A 197 8.56 1.40 28.23
CA ASP A 197 9.58 1.47 29.30
C ASP A 197 11.01 1.63 28.77
N PHE A 198 11.15 1.88 27.46
CA PHE A 198 12.40 2.10 26.75
C PHE A 198 12.36 3.44 26.02
N ASP A 199 13.52 3.92 25.58
CA ASP A 199 13.58 5.13 24.75
C ASP A 199 12.80 4.92 23.44
N PRO A 200 11.75 5.72 23.13
CA PRO A 200 10.98 5.59 21.89
C PRO A 200 11.84 5.62 20.61
N TRP A 201 13.08 6.10 20.69
CA TRP A 201 14.12 5.95 19.68
C TRP A 201 14.28 4.54 19.11
N TRP A 202 14.06 3.50 19.93
CA TRP A 202 14.23 2.11 19.53
C TRP A 202 13.15 1.60 18.57
N PHE A 203 12.06 2.35 18.38
CA PHE A 203 11.15 2.07 17.28
C PHE A 203 11.83 2.37 15.94
N GLU A 204 11.75 1.42 15.00
CA GLU A 204 12.40 1.56 13.70
C GLU A 204 11.66 2.49 12.71
N SER A 205 10.57 3.13 13.14
CA SER A 205 9.61 3.89 12.31
C SER A 205 9.03 3.09 11.12
N ARG A 206 9.17 1.77 11.15
CA ARG A 206 8.66 0.83 10.16
C ARG A 206 7.47 0.12 10.76
N CYS A 207 6.33 0.22 10.09
CA CYS A 207 5.15 -0.57 10.41
C CYS A 207 4.85 -1.55 9.27
N VAL A 208 4.33 -2.73 9.60
CA VAL A 208 3.89 -3.72 8.61
C VAL A 208 2.47 -4.17 8.91
N HIS A 209 1.68 -4.36 7.86
CA HIS A 209 0.39 -5.04 7.96
C HIS A 209 0.60 -6.54 7.74
N ALA A 210 0.16 -7.33 8.71
CA ALA A 210 0.21 -8.78 8.60
C ALA A 210 -0.89 -9.41 9.47
N ALA A 211 -1.48 -10.51 9.02
CA ALA A 211 -2.48 -11.29 9.76
C ALA A 211 -3.56 -10.41 10.43
N GLY A 212 -4.08 -9.43 9.69
CA GLY A 212 -5.15 -8.53 10.12
C GLY A 212 -4.75 -7.42 11.10
N ASN A 213 -3.47 -7.27 11.46
CA ASN A 213 -2.97 -6.30 12.42
C ASN A 213 -1.87 -5.41 11.84
N ILE A 214 -1.49 -4.37 12.59
CA ILE A 214 -0.37 -3.48 12.28
C ILE A 214 0.71 -3.64 13.33
N TYR A 215 1.96 -3.84 12.91
CA TYR A 215 3.08 -4.07 13.81
C TYR A 215 4.17 -3.03 13.63
N TRP A 216 4.68 -2.45 14.73
CA TRP A 216 5.87 -1.60 14.75
C TRP A 216 7.05 -2.35 15.35
N HIS A 217 8.12 -2.43 14.57
CA HIS A 217 9.37 -3.07 14.99
C HIS A 217 10.09 -2.25 16.05
N ILE A 218 10.55 -2.95 17.09
CA ILE A 218 11.37 -2.41 18.16
C ILE A 218 12.73 -3.08 18.06
N CYS A 219 13.75 -2.27 17.83
CA CYS A 219 15.13 -2.74 17.72
C CYS A 219 15.58 -3.34 19.07
N ASN A 220 16.27 -4.48 19.01
CA ASN A 220 16.77 -5.22 20.18
C ASN A 220 15.69 -5.53 21.23
N SER A 221 14.50 -5.93 20.80
CA SER A 221 13.39 -6.21 21.71
C SER A 221 12.81 -7.60 21.53
N SER A 222 12.43 -8.21 22.65
CA SER A 222 11.73 -9.50 22.72
C SER A 222 10.21 -9.40 22.50
N ARG A 223 9.74 -8.22 22.08
CA ARG A 223 8.34 -7.93 21.78
C ARG A 223 8.24 -6.99 20.60
N VAL A 224 7.08 -7.02 19.96
CA VAL A 224 6.67 -6.08 18.91
C VAL A 224 5.42 -5.34 19.37
N LEU A 225 5.30 -4.05 19.02
CA LEU A 225 4.08 -3.30 19.29
C LEU A 225 3.06 -3.63 18.20
N GLN A 226 1.89 -4.10 18.60
CA GLN A 226 0.77 -4.43 17.73
C GLN A 226 -0.37 -3.42 17.94
N LEU A 227 -1.06 -3.07 16.86
CA LEU A 227 -2.33 -2.36 16.84
C LEU A 227 -3.36 -3.22 16.12
N ASP A 228 -4.50 -3.47 16.76
CA ASP A 228 -5.67 -4.01 16.08
C ASP A 228 -6.37 -2.86 15.34
N PRO A 229 -6.42 -2.87 14.00
CA PRO A 229 -7.04 -1.80 13.22
C PRO A 229 -8.57 -1.70 13.41
N ARG A 230 -9.23 -2.73 13.97
CA ARG A 230 -10.68 -2.73 14.22
C ARG A 230 -11.02 -2.02 15.53
N THR A 231 -10.24 -2.27 16.59
CA THR A 231 -10.48 -1.68 17.92
C THR A 231 -9.62 -0.45 18.18
N LEU A 232 -8.54 -0.29 17.42
CA LEU A 232 -7.50 0.72 17.59
C LEU A 232 -6.77 0.60 18.95
N GLU A 233 -6.77 -0.61 19.51
CA GLU A 233 -6.07 -0.92 20.76
C GLU A 233 -4.65 -1.39 20.51
N PHE A 234 -3.73 -0.87 21.32
CA PHE A 234 -2.35 -1.32 21.33
C PHE A 234 -2.14 -2.48 22.28
N SER A 235 -1.26 -3.40 21.90
CA SER A 235 -0.75 -4.45 22.77
C SER A 235 0.70 -4.79 22.41
N PHE A 236 1.46 -5.36 23.34
CA PHE A 236 2.73 -5.97 23.00
C PHE A 236 2.53 -7.45 22.72
N MET A 237 3.09 -7.91 21.61
CA MET A 237 3.13 -9.33 21.28
C MET A 237 4.56 -9.85 21.49
N PRO A 238 4.74 -10.96 22.25
CA PRO A 238 6.05 -11.57 22.38
C PRO A 238 6.50 -12.17 21.05
N VAL A 239 7.78 -11.98 20.74
CA VAL A 239 8.47 -12.68 19.64
C VAL A 239 9.05 -14.01 20.17
N PRO A 240 9.47 -14.96 19.30
CA PRO A 240 10.15 -16.17 19.77
C PRO A 240 11.32 -15.81 20.70
N ALA A 241 11.47 -16.49 21.83
CA ALA A 241 12.59 -16.31 22.75
C ALA A 241 13.95 -16.43 22.02
N ALA A 242 14.07 -17.39 21.09
CA ALA A 242 15.28 -17.55 20.26
C ALA A 242 15.67 -16.26 19.49
N LEU A 243 14.68 -15.47 19.07
CA LEU A 243 14.94 -14.19 18.39
C LEU A 243 15.10 -13.04 19.39
N GLY A 244 14.19 -12.96 20.36
CA GLY A 244 14.09 -11.84 21.29
C GLY A 244 15.22 -11.77 22.31
N ASP A 245 15.59 -12.91 22.89
CA ASP A 245 16.58 -12.99 23.96
C ASP A 245 18.01 -12.90 23.38
N GLY A 246 18.19 -13.24 22.09
CA GLY A 246 19.42 -13.05 21.33
C GLY A 246 19.57 -11.66 20.69
N PHE A 247 18.63 -10.73 20.94
CA PHE A 247 18.59 -9.40 20.31
C PHE A 247 18.67 -9.43 18.77
N ASN A 248 18.14 -10.49 18.15
CA ASN A 248 18.19 -10.66 16.72
C ASN A 248 17.25 -9.67 16.01
N LYS A 249 17.70 -9.14 14.86
CA LYS A 249 16.84 -8.31 14.00
C LYS A 249 15.87 -9.20 13.24
N TYR A 250 14.57 -8.96 13.39
CA TYR A 250 13.52 -9.72 12.73
C TYR A 250 12.55 -8.83 11.95
N ARG A 251 11.85 -9.43 10.99
CA ARG A 251 10.77 -8.80 10.21
C ARG A 251 9.52 -9.64 10.29
N VAL A 252 8.39 -8.95 10.30
CA VAL A 252 7.05 -9.55 10.44
C VAL A 252 6.43 -9.57 9.05
N GLY A 253 5.72 -10.65 8.75
CA GLY A 253 5.02 -10.82 7.49
C GLY A 253 3.95 -11.89 7.60
N GLU A 254 3.52 -12.37 6.44
CA GLU A 254 2.51 -13.43 6.30
C GLU A 254 3.13 -14.62 5.55
N THR A 255 2.72 -15.82 5.93
CA THR A 255 3.03 -17.05 5.20
C THR A 255 2.29 -17.07 3.85
N PRO A 256 2.91 -17.64 2.79
CA PRO A 256 2.17 -18.01 1.59
C PRO A 256 1.16 -19.10 1.96
N GLU A 257 -0.01 -19.13 1.30
CA GLU A 257 -1.13 -20.07 1.54
C GLU A 257 -2.19 -19.61 2.55
N ASP A 258 -1.86 -19.56 3.84
CA ASP A 258 -2.85 -19.37 4.91
C ASP A 258 -2.84 -17.97 5.55
N GLY A 259 -1.88 -17.13 5.17
CA GLY A 259 -1.77 -15.76 5.68
C GLY A 259 -1.51 -15.68 7.19
N ARG A 260 -1.02 -16.78 7.80
CA ARG A 260 -0.61 -16.78 9.21
C ARG A 260 0.53 -15.80 9.42
N LEU A 261 0.54 -15.23 10.62
CA LEU A 261 1.60 -14.32 11.01
C LEU A 261 2.93 -15.09 11.06
N CYS A 262 3.96 -14.55 10.41
CA CYS A 262 5.30 -15.10 10.46
C CYS A 262 6.34 -14.02 10.79
N MET A 263 7.50 -14.48 11.25
CA MET A 263 8.69 -13.68 11.49
C MET A 263 9.88 -14.30 10.79
N ALA A 264 10.66 -13.47 10.10
CA ALA A 264 11.93 -13.85 9.51
C ALA A 264 13.09 -13.18 10.25
N SER A 265 14.20 -13.89 10.44
CA SER A 265 15.44 -13.31 10.97
C SER A 265 16.65 -14.04 10.39
N ILE A 266 17.76 -13.33 10.22
CA ILE A 266 19.07 -13.95 10.00
C ILE A 266 19.74 -13.99 11.38
N VAL A 267 19.87 -15.19 11.92
CA VAL A 267 20.47 -15.44 13.23
C VAL A 267 21.89 -16.00 13.06
N ASP A 268 22.51 -16.37 14.17
CA ASP A 268 23.83 -17.01 14.26
C ASP A 268 24.20 -17.90 13.07
N GLU A 269 25.46 -17.81 12.64
CA GLU A 269 26.00 -18.57 11.50
C GLU A 269 25.23 -18.35 10.19
N GLU A 270 24.62 -17.17 10.05
CA GLU A 270 23.89 -16.75 8.85
C GLU A 270 22.75 -17.70 8.50
N ARG A 271 22.04 -18.17 9.53
CA ARG A 271 20.86 -19.00 9.35
C ARG A 271 19.66 -18.09 9.21
N LEU A 272 19.05 -18.10 8.03
CA LEU A 272 17.75 -17.46 7.81
C LEU A 272 16.67 -18.38 8.36
N GLN A 273 16.00 -17.94 9.42
CA GLN A 273 14.91 -18.66 10.05
C GLN A 273 13.57 -17.99 9.76
N ILE A 274 12.56 -18.80 9.47
CA ILE A 274 11.16 -18.41 9.36
C ILE A 274 10.38 -19.07 10.50
N TRP A 275 9.76 -18.23 11.31
CA TRP A 275 8.95 -18.60 12.46
C TRP A 275 7.49 -18.30 12.16
N VAL A 276 6.58 -19.22 12.43
CA VAL A 276 5.15 -19.03 12.16
C VAL A 276 4.38 -19.08 13.48
N ARG A 277 3.33 -18.26 13.57
CA ARG A 277 2.46 -18.15 14.75
C ARG A 277 1.17 -18.94 14.54
N GLY A 278 0.71 -19.61 15.60
CA GLY A 278 -0.54 -20.38 15.61
C GLY A 278 -0.49 -21.79 14.99
N GLY A 279 -0.53 -22.83 15.83
CA GLY A 279 -0.47 -24.23 15.42
C GLY A 279 0.19 -25.04 16.52
N GLU A 280 -0.38 -26.18 16.88
CA GLU A 280 0.22 -27.11 17.84
C GLU A 280 1.33 -27.91 17.16
N PRO A 281 2.59 -27.59 17.47
CA PRO A 281 3.46 -28.64 17.95
C PRO A 281 3.52 -28.55 19.48
N ARG A 282 3.82 -29.67 20.13
CA ARG A 282 4.06 -29.76 21.58
C ARG A 282 5.22 -28.87 22.09
N TRP A 283 5.88 -28.11 21.21
CA TRP A 283 7.13 -27.39 21.43
C TRP A 283 7.07 -25.96 20.83
N SER A 284 6.04 -25.18 21.14
CA SER A 284 5.95 -23.78 20.69
C SER A 284 6.71 -22.83 21.63
N ASP A 285 7.56 -21.97 21.07
CA ASP A 285 8.26 -20.88 21.75
C ASP A 285 7.35 -19.65 21.76
N ARG A 286 6.70 -19.36 22.89
CA ARG A 286 5.77 -18.22 23.06
C ARG A 286 4.68 -18.16 21.97
N GLY A 287 4.20 -19.33 21.52
CA GLY A 287 3.19 -19.48 20.47
C GLY A 287 3.72 -19.45 19.03
N TRP A 288 5.05 -19.52 18.87
CA TRP A 288 5.75 -19.62 17.59
C TRP A 288 6.42 -21.00 17.44
N TRP A 289 6.58 -21.48 16.21
CA TRP A 289 7.52 -22.56 15.90
C TRP A 289 8.34 -22.19 14.68
N MET A 290 9.56 -22.72 14.62
CA MET A 290 10.42 -22.59 13.45
C MET A 290 9.89 -23.52 12.35
N GLU A 291 9.41 -22.94 11.25
CA GLU A 291 8.92 -23.69 10.10
C GLU A 291 10.05 -24.00 9.11
N ARG A 292 10.98 -23.05 8.93
CA ARG A 292 12.04 -23.17 7.93
C ARG A 292 13.34 -22.57 8.44
N GLU A 293 14.45 -23.24 8.12
CA GLU A 293 15.81 -22.74 8.31
C GLU A 293 16.60 -22.90 7.00
N ILE A 294 17.32 -21.86 6.60
CA ILE A 294 18.12 -21.82 5.38
C ILE A 294 19.52 -21.32 5.73
N CYS A 295 20.56 -22.07 5.40
CA CYS A 295 21.94 -21.62 5.52
C CYS A 295 22.25 -20.58 4.43
N MET A 296 22.53 -19.35 4.83
CA MET A 296 22.79 -18.24 3.91
C MET A 296 24.26 -18.08 3.55
N THR A 297 25.18 -18.87 4.09
CA THR A 297 26.63 -18.63 3.92
C THR A 297 27.09 -18.60 2.48
N LYS A 298 26.74 -19.63 1.71
CA LYS A 298 27.10 -19.67 0.28
C LYS A 298 26.39 -18.58 -0.51
N VAL A 299 25.19 -18.17 -0.08
CA VAL A 299 24.41 -17.11 -0.74
C VAL A 299 25.07 -15.75 -0.48
N LEU A 300 25.42 -15.43 0.76
CA LEU A 300 26.07 -14.18 1.14
C LEU A 300 27.52 -14.10 0.63
N ASP A 301 28.20 -15.24 0.43
CA ASP A 301 29.50 -15.30 -0.23
C ASP A 301 29.47 -14.80 -1.68
N THR A 302 28.29 -14.77 -2.32
CA THR A 302 28.13 -14.19 -3.67
C THR A 302 28.03 -12.66 -3.66
N VAL A 303 27.87 -12.04 -2.49
CA VAL A 303 27.77 -10.58 -2.34
C VAL A 303 29.17 -9.97 -2.51
N PRO A 304 29.40 -9.11 -3.53
CA PRO A 304 30.71 -8.55 -3.79
C PRO A 304 31.25 -7.73 -2.62
N GLY A 305 32.45 -8.08 -2.15
CA GLY A 305 33.17 -7.35 -1.10
C GLY A 305 32.65 -7.56 0.33
N LEU A 306 31.54 -8.28 0.52
CA LEU A 306 30.99 -8.54 1.85
C LEU A 306 32.01 -9.34 2.68
N PRO A 307 32.34 -8.91 3.91
CA PRO A 307 33.27 -9.63 4.78
C PRO A 307 32.81 -11.06 5.00
N LYS A 308 33.76 -11.98 5.14
CA LYS A 308 33.50 -13.39 5.52
C LYS A 308 33.66 -13.66 7.00
N ASP A 309 34.24 -12.70 7.73
CA ASP A 309 34.33 -12.74 9.19
C ASP A 309 32.91 -12.70 9.79
N ARG A 310 32.62 -13.68 10.66
CA ARG A 310 31.35 -13.82 11.39
C ARG A 310 30.94 -12.52 12.09
N MET A 311 31.84 -11.86 12.82
CA MET A 311 31.51 -10.67 13.59
C MET A 311 31.09 -9.53 12.66
N MET A 312 31.88 -9.29 11.61
CA MET A 312 31.57 -8.26 10.61
C MET A 312 30.28 -8.57 9.85
N ARG A 313 29.99 -9.84 9.56
CA ARG A 313 28.72 -10.22 8.93
C ARG A 313 27.51 -9.93 9.80
N MET A 314 27.57 -10.22 11.09
CA MET A 314 26.48 -9.90 12.02
C MET A 314 26.23 -8.39 12.11
N LEU A 315 27.29 -7.57 12.12
CA LEU A 315 27.16 -6.13 12.19
C LEU A 315 26.61 -5.53 10.89
N CYS A 316 27.03 -6.05 9.74
CA CYS A 316 26.72 -5.47 8.45
C CYS A 316 25.45 -6.03 7.82
N THR A 317 24.94 -7.20 8.20
CA THR A 317 23.85 -7.88 7.48
C THR A 317 22.59 -8.00 8.34
N TRP A 318 21.44 -7.60 7.80
CA TRP A 318 20.16 -7.82 8.45
C TRP A 318 19.00 -7.88 7.46
N LEU A 319 17.88 -8.47 7.88
CA LEU A 319 16.64 -8.37 7.13
C LEU A 319 16.09 -6.94 7.23
N SER A 320 15.95 -6.31 6.08
CA SER A 320 15.36 -4.98 5.95
C SER A 320 13.84 -5.03 5.95
N ASP A 321 13.25 -6.05 5.31
CA ASP A 321 11.82 -6.26 5.16
C ASP A 321 11.51 -7.67 4.62
N MET A 322 10.24 -8.06 4.50
CA MET A 322 9.80 -9.30 3.83
C MET A 322 8.45 -9.15 3.11
N ASP A 323 8.27 -9.87 2.00
CA ASP A 323 6.98 -10.04 1.33
C ASP A 323 6.81 -11.52 0.95
N TYR A 324 6.79 -12.35 1.99
CA TYR A 324 6.80 -13.81 1.85
C TYR A 324 5.51 -14.31 1.20
N ALA A 325 4.35 -13.90 1.71
CA ALA A 325 3.06 -14.31 1.16
C ALA A 325 2.85 -14.01 -0.33
N ARG A 326 3.27 -12.82 -0.81
CA ARG A 326 2.97 -12.42 -2.20
C ARG A 326 4.06 -12.79 -3.18
N THR A 327 5.32 -12.68 -2.76
CA THR A 327 6.45 -12.81 -3.68
C THR A 327 7.38 -13.97 -3.36
N GLY A 328 7.24 -14.59 -2.19
CA GLY A 328 8.19 -15.60 -1.74
C GLY A 328 9.54 -14.99 -1.32
N LYS A 329 9.65 -13.67 -1.14
CA LYS A 329 10.94 -12.98 -0.97
C LYS A 329 11.13 -12.37 0.42
N VAL A 330 12.37 -12.39 0.87
CA VAL A 330 12.88 -11.55 1.97
C VAL A 330 13.88 -10.55 1.43
N PHE A 331 14.02 -9.41 2.10
CA PHE A 331 14.89 -8.32 1.67
C PHE A 331 16.05 -8.15 2.63
N ILE A 332 17.27 -8.30 2.13
CA ILE A 332 18.50 -8.25 2.93
C ILE A 332 19.19 -6.92 2.66
N THR A 333 19.56 -6.21 3.72
CA THR A 333 20.46 -5.06 3.63
C THR A 333 21.81 -5.46 4.17
N THR A 334 22.85 -5.11 3.41
CA THR A 334 24.25 -5.23 3.82
C THR A 334 24.87 -3.83 3.87
N TRP A 335 25.31 -3.40 5.06
CA TRP A 335 25.83 -2.06 5.28
C TRP A 335 27.05 -1.80 4.40
N GLY A 336 26.88 -0.96 3.38
CA GLY A 336 27.94 -0.61 2.42
C GLY A 336 28.15 -1.63 1.29
N TYR A 337 27.37 -2.72 1.25
CA TYR A 337 27.52 -3.78 0.24
C TYR A 337 26.26 -4.01 -0.60
N GLY A 338 25.19 -3.27 -0.34
CA GLY A 338 24.00 -3.28 -1.17
C GLY A 338 22.73 -3.71 -0.47
N ARG A 339 21.67 -3.72 -1.28
CA ARG A 339 20.39 -4.30 -0.90
C ARG A 339 20.04 -5.41 -1.86
N TYR A 340 19.46 -6.47 -1.33
CA TYR A 340 19.19 -7.70 -2.05
C TYR A 340 17.79 -8.20 -1.77
N SER A 341 17.18 -8.85 -2.75
CA SER A 341 16.03 -9.71 -2.55
C SER A 341 16.46 -11.16 -2.65
N PHE A 342 16.08 -11.97 -1.68
CA PHE A 342 16.30 -13.41 -1.66
C PHE A 342 14.98 -14.13 -1.77
N HIS A 343 14.84 -15.00 -2.77
CA HIS A 343 13.63 -15.78 -2.99
C HIS A 343 13.72 -17.12 -2.25
N LEU A 344 12.81 -17.35 -1.31
CA LEU A 344 12.85 -18.46 -0.37
C LEU A 344 12.73 -19.84 -1.03
N GLU A 345 11.96 -19.96 -2.12
CA GLU A 345 11.84 -21.23 -2.85
C GLU A 345 12.96 -21.50 -3.86
N THR A 346 13.37 -20.48 -4.63
CA THR A 346 14.37 -20.68 -5.70
C THR A 346 15.81 -20.55 -5.19
N GLY A 347 16.02 -20.03 -3.98
CA GLY A 347 17.33 -19.72 -3.43
C GLY A 347 18.06 -18.60 -4.19
N LYS A 348 17.36 -17.88 -5.07
CA LYS A 348 17.97 -16.84 -5.91
C LYS A 348 18.14 -15.55 -5.11
N LEU A 349 19.37 -15.03 -5.09
CA LEU A 349 19.71 -13.71 -4.57
C LEU A 349 19.84 -12.72 -5.74
N GLU A 350 19.12 -11.61 -5.68
CA GLU A 350 19.14 -10.56 -6.69
C GLU A 350 19.47 -9.22 -6.03
N ARG A 351 20.43 -8.49 -6.59
CA ARG A 351 20.76 -7.13 -6.13
C ARG A 351 19.66 -6.17 -6.57
N LEU A 352 19.17 -5.37 -5.63
CA LEU A 352 18.17 -4.33 -5.86
C LEU A 352 18.89 -3.01 -6.15
N VAL A 353 18.97 -2.64 -7.43
CA VAL A 353 19.58 -1.39 -7.91
C VAL A 353 18.56 -0.63 -8.76
N MET A 354 18.43 0.67 -8.51
CA MET A 354 17.65 1.57 -9.34
C MET A 354 18.32 1.79 -10.70
N LYS A 355 17.56 2.25 -11.70
CA LYS A 355 18.09 2.55 -13.05
C LYS A 355 19.21 3.59 -13.06
N ASP A 356 19.26 4.47 -12.07
CA ASP A 356 20.29 5.50 -11.90
C ASP A 356 21.49 5.04 -11.05
N GLY A 357 21.55 3.75 -10.71
CA GLY A 357 22.63 3.16 -9.90
C GLY A 357 22.46 3.34 -8.39
N LYS A 358 21.41 4.03 -7.92
CA LYS A 358 21.13 4.17 -6.48
C LYS A 358 20.45 2.93 -5.90
N GLU A 359 20.46 2.79 -4.58
CA GLU A 359 19.82 1.67 -3.89
C GLU A 359 18.35 1.95 -3.59
N HIS A 360 17.50 0.92 -3.69
CA HIS A 360 16.10 1.02 -3.27
C HIS A 360 15.99 1.38 -1.78
N GLY A 361 15.34 2.51 -1.48
CA GLY A 361 14.94 2.87 -0.11
C GLY A 361 13.99 1.83 0.50
N VAL A 362 13.88 1.79 1.83
CA VAL A 362 13.01 0.80 2.52
C VAL A 362 11.54 1.13 2.23
N PRO A 363 10.82 0.29 1.46
CA PRO A 363 9.38 0.47 1.31
C PRO A 363 8.75 0.28 2.69
N ILE A 364 7.82 1.16 3.07
CA ILE A 364 7.23 1.10 4.42
C ILE A 364 5.91 0.34 4.37
N TYR A 365 5.16 0.48 3.28
CA TYR A 365 3.87 -0.15 3.16
C TYR A 365 3.47 -0.32 1.72
N ALA A 366 3.05 -1.53 1.35
CA ALA A 366 2.39 -1.80 0.09
C ALA A 366 0.89 -1.45 0.23
N TYR A 367 0.47 -0.31 -0.31
CA TYR A 367 -0.94 0.10 -0.33
C TYR A 367 -1.68 -0.70 -1.40
N THR A 368 -2.37 -1.76 -1.01
CA THR A 368 -3.13 -2.58 -1.94
C THR A 368 -4.56 -2.04 -2.17
N LEU A 369 -5.41 -2.68 -2.97
CA LEU A 369 -6.86 -2.39 -3.09
C LEU A 369 -7.62 -3.27 -2.08
N ALA A 370 -8.71 -2.78 -1.47
CA ALA A 370 -9.53 -3.62 -0.59
C ALA A 370 -10.14 -4.72 -1.47
N TRP A 371 -9.78 -5.97 -1.21
CA TRP A 371 -9.92 -7.00 -2.23
C TRP A 371 -10.21 -8.42 -1.69
N PRO A 372 -11.20 -9.12 -2.26
CA PRO A 372 -12.23 -8.59 -3.16
C PRO A 372 -13.11 -7.57 -2.40
N PRO A 373 -13.72 -6.58 -3.06
CA PRO A 373 -14.69 -5.71 -2.39
C PRO A 373 -15.82 -6.53 -1.78
N GLU A 374 -16.35 -6.11 -0.63
CA GLU A 374 -17.38 -6.85 0.12
C GLU A 374 -18.62 -7.16 -0.73
N PHE A 375 -19.02 -6.27 -1.63
CA PHE A 375 -20.13 -6.50 -2.56
C PHE A 375 -19.83 -7.54 -3.66
N LEU A 376 -18.58 -7.97 -3.82
CA LEU A 376 -18.14 -9.06 -4.71
C LEU A 376 -17.73 -10.32 -3.96
N ALA A 377 -17.59 -10.27 -2.63
CA ALA A 377 -17.50 -11.47 -1.82
C ALA A 377 -18.82 -12.24 -2.00
N ALA A 378 -18.72 -13.54 -2.30
CA ALA A 378 -19.90 -14.40 -2.32
C ALA A 378 -20.59 -14.29 -0.95
N PRO A 379 -21.93 -14.17 -0.88
CA PRO A 379 -22.61 -14.14 0.40
C PRO A 379 -22.25 -15.41 1.16
N THR A 380 -21.60 -15.26 2.32
CA THR A 380 -21.54 -16.32 3.31
C THR A 380 -22.97 -16.61 3.71
N ASN A 381 -23.42 -17.84 3.46
CA ASN A 381 -24.74 -18.30 3.86
C ASN A 381 -25.00 -18.00 5.36
N CYS A 382 -26.26 -17.67 5.66
CA CYS A 382 -26.85 -17.23 6.94
C CYS A 382 -26.67 -15.72 7.23
N SER A 383 -27.73 -14.92 7.34
CA SER A 383 -29.04 -15.21 7.93
C SER A 383 -30.13 -14.29 7.34
N THR A 384 -31.30 -14.87 7.08
CA THR A 384 -32.60 -14.19 7.09
C THR A 384 -32.72 -13.29 8.31
N PHE A 385 -32.94 -12.00 8.13
CA PHE A 385 -33.88 -11.18 8.91
C PHE A 385 -34.23 -9.94 8.09
N TRP A 386 -35.49 -9.92 7.64
CA TRP A 386 -36.34 -8.90 6.99
C TRP A 386 -35.71 -7.83 6.10
#